data_AF-A0A945Y488-F1
#
_entry.id   AF-A0A945Y488-F1
#
_cell.length_a   1.000
_cell.length_b   1.000
_cell.length_c   1.000
_cell.angle_alpha   90.00
_cell.angle_beta   90.00
_cell.angle_gamma   90.00
#
_symmetry.space_group_name_H-M   'P 1'
#
loop_
_entity.id
_entity.type
_entity.pdbx_description
1 polymer ?
#
loop_
_entity_poly.entity_id
_entity_poly.type
_entity_poly.pdbx_seq_one_letter_code
_entity_poly.pdbx_strand_id
1 'polypeptide(L)'
;MKRILLISFVFLFACNSQEDGSTVEERTNSPFVMVLGVAQDAGYPQMNCTKECCKKAWGNPNLQRNTSCLAIVDPTTNEQWIIDATPNIKKQLQLLKSKTGTEKIVGVLLTHAHMGHYT
;
A
#
# COMPACT_ATOMS: atom_id res chain seq x y z
N MET A 1 10.58 -2.59 -68.77
CA MET A 1 11.60 -1.76 -68.10
C MET A 1 11.06 -1.32 -66.76
N LYS A 2 11.72 -1.79 -65.70
CA LYS A 2 11.85 -1.24 -64.34
C LYS A 2 10.83 -0.17 -63.92
N ARG A 3 9.79 -0.56 -63.18
CA ARG A 3 9.15 0.24 -62.13
C ARG A 3 8.09 -0.63 -61.46
N ILE A 4 7.88 -0.42 -60.17
CA ILE A 4 6.90 -1.09 -59.30
C ILE A 4 7.40 -2.43 -58.72
N LEU A 5 8.50 -2.38 -57.97
CA LEU A 5 8.81 -3.44 -57.01
C LEU A 5 9.65 -2.89 -55.84
N LEU A 6 9.17 -1.86 -55.12
CA LEU A 6 9.89 -1.36 -53.93
C LEU A 6 9.08 -0.46 -52.97
N ILE A 7 7.74 -0.54 -52.94
CA ILE A 7 6.93 0.24 -51.97
C ILE A 7 5.85 -0.62 -51.31
N SER A 8 6.16 -1.88 -50.95
CA SER A 8 5.21 -2.72 -50.18
C SER A 8 5.76 -3.26 -48.87
N PHE A 9 7.01 -2.96 -48.50
CA PHE A 9 7.65 -3.59 -47.34
C PHE A 9 7.79 -2.69 -46.09
N VAL A 10 7.29 -1.46 -46.12
CA VAL A 10 7.49 -0.49 -45.02
C VAL A 10 6.25 -0.29 -44.13
N PHE A 11 5.09 -0.84 -44.48
CA PHE A 11 3.84 -0.56 -43.74
C PHE A 11 3.41 -1.60 -42.70
N LEU A 12 4.22 -2.62 -42.39
CA LEU A 12 3.86 -3.67 -41.42
C LEU A 12 4.47 -3.52 -40.02
N PHE A 13 5.21 -2.45 -39.73
CA PHE A 13 5.85 -2.25 -38.41
C PHE A 13 5.29 -1.06 -37.61
N ALA A 14 4.15 -0.48 -38.00
CA ALA A 14 3.64 0.77 -37.42
C ALA A 14 2.44 0.62 -36.47
N CYS A 15 2.26 -0.52 -35.81
CA CYS A 15 1.39 -0.63 -34.63
C CYS A 15 1.84 -1.83 -33.78
N ASN A 16 2.85 -1.62 -32.93
CA ASN A 16 2.97 -2.42 -31.72
C ASN A 16 2.31 -1.59 -30.62
N SER A 17 0.98 -1.72 -30.51
CA SER A 17 0.24 -1.16 -29.38
C SER A 17 0.69 -1.92 -28.15
N GLN A 18 1.55 -1.31 -27.36
CA GLN A 18 1.87 -1.80 -26.04
C GLN A 18 0.57 -1.72 -25.24
N GLU A 19 -0.08 -2.87 -24.99
CA GLU A 19 -1.07 -2.97 -23.94
C GLU A 19 -0.31 -2.77 -22.63
N ASP A 20 -0.17 -1.50 -22.24
CA ASP A 20 0.18 -1.14 -20.88
C ASP A 20 -0.99 -1.62 -20.01
N GLY A 21 -0.81 -2.82 -19.44
CA GLY A 21 -1.64 -3.38 -18.36
C GLY A 21 -1.51 -2.56 -17.07
N SER A 22 -1.47 -1.25 -17.19
CA SER A 22 -1.73 -0.28 -16.15
C SER A 22 -3.21 -0.36 -15.84
N THR A 23 -3.56 -1.21 -14.87
CA THR A 23 -4.80 -1.04 -14.12
C THR A 23 -4.71 0.32 -13.45
N VAL A 24 -5.25 1.35 -14.09
CA VAL A 24 -5.52 2.64 -13.45
C VAL A 24 -6.53 2.33 -12.36
N GLU A 25 -6.07 2.15 -11.12
CA GLU A 25 -6.97 2.12 -9.97
C GLU A 25 -7.71 3.45 -9.97
N GLU A 26 -9.02 3.39 -10.23
CA GLU A 26 -9.91 4.54 -10.16
C GLU A 26 -9.82 5.10 -8.74
N ARG A 27 -9.14 6.24 -8.58
CA ARG A 27 -9.05 6.91 -7.28
C ARG A 27 -10.45 7.37 -6.93
N THR A 28 -11.06 6.72 -5.94
CA THR A 28 -12.35 7.14 -5.41
C THR A 28 -12.21 8.57 -4.90
N ASN A 29 -13.06 9.49 -5.35
CA ASN A 29 -13.06 10.87 -4.81
C ASN A 29 -13.74 10.97 -3.43
N SER A 30 -14.27 9.87 -2.92
CA SER A 30 -14.85 9.80 -1.58
C SER A 30 -13.79 9.47 -0.52
N PRO A 31 -13.91 10.03 0.70
CA PRO A 31 -13.11 9.60 1.84
C PRO A 31 -13.24 8.10 2.10
N PHE A 32 -12.15 7.47 2.56
CA PHE A 32 -12.11 6.04 2.83
C PHE A 32 -11.21 5.71 4.02
N VAL A 33 -11.37 4.47 4.53
CA VAL A 33 -10.52 3.92 5.60
C VAL A 33 -9.55 2.92 5.01
N MET A 34 -8.27 3.04 5.39
CA MET A 34 -7.23 2.09 5.05
C MET A 34 -6.78 1.33 6.30
N VAL A 35 -6.68 0.01 6.19
CA VAL A 35 -6.15 -0.85 7.25
C VAL A 35 -4.62 -0.94 7.12
N LEU A 36 -3.90 -0.42 8.11
CA LEU A 36 -2.43 -0.40 8.14
C LEU A 36 -1.83 -1.48 9.06
N GLY A 37 -2.65 -2.06 9.93
CA GLY A 37 -2.32 -3.21 10.76
C GLY A 37 -3.56 -3.82 11.38
N VAL A 38 -3.46 -5.09 11.77
CA VAL A 38 -4.58 -5.90 12.28
C VAL A 38 -4.19 -6.80 13.45
N ALA A 39 -2.90 -6.85 13.80
CA ALA A 39 -2.44 -7.64 14.92
C ALA A 39 -2.69 -6.92 16.25
N GLN A 40 -2.70 -7.69 17.33
CA GLN A 40 -2.61 -7.16 18.68
C GLN A 40 -1.22 -6.52 18.91
N ASP A 41 -1.01 -5.94 20.09
CA ASP A 41 0.28 -5.40 20.51
C ASP A 41 1.44 -6.37 20.23
N ALA A 42 2.59 -5.77 19.94
CA ALA A 42 3.81 -6.45 19.49
C ALA A 42 3.70 -7.20 18.14
N GLY A 43 2.58 -7.13 17.44
CA GLY A 43 2.42 -7.61 16.07
C GLY A 43 2.35 -9.13 15.95
N TYR A 44 2.47 -9.63 14.71
CA TYR A 44 2.55 -11.05 14.42
C TYR A 44 3.67 -11.33 13.39
N PRO A 45 4.57 -12.30 13.65
CA PRO A 45 4.69 -13.07 14.88
C PRO A 45 5.06 -12.16 16.07
N GLN A 46 4.51 -12.44 17.24
CA GLN A 46 4.87 -11.72 18.45
C GLN A 46 6.33 -12.02 18.82
N MET A 47 7.02 -11.05 19.43
CA MET A 47 8.41 -11.17 19.85
C MET A 47 8.69 -12.50 20.57
N ASN A 48 9.70 -13.22 20.10
CA ASN A 48 10.13 -14.52 20.66
C ASN A 48 9.03 -15.62 20.68
N CYS A 49 7.95 -15.47 19.92
CA CYS A 49 6.93 -16.52 19.82
C CYS A 49 7.46 -17.74 19.07
N THR A 50 7.50 -18.89 19.75
CA THR A 50 7.95 -20.18 19.18
C THR A 50 6.80 -21.14 18.85
N LYS A 51 5.53 -20.71 19.01
CA LYS A 51 4.36 -21.50 18.63
C LYS A 51 4.35 -21.78 17.13
N GLU A 52 3.72 -22.89 16.74
CA GLU A 52 3.67 -23.33 15.34
C GLU A 52 3.07 -22.27 14.39
N CYS A 53 2.07 -21.51 14.85
CA CYS A 53 1.54 -20.38 14.08
C CYS A 53 2.59 -19.28 13.84
N CYS A 54 3.47 -19.00 14.79
CA CYS A 54 4.49 -17.94 14.67
C CYS A 54 5.69 -18.37 13.84
N LYS A 55 6.12 -19.64 13.95
CA LYS A 55 7.27 -20.19 13.20
C LYS A 55 7.19 -19.91 11.71
N LYS A 56 6.01 -20.10 11.12
CA LYS A 56 5.76 -19.84 9.69
C LYS A 56 5.92 -18.37 9.32
N ALA A 57 5.51 -17.45 10.19
CA ALA A 57 5.54 -16.02 9.93
C ALA A 57 6.93 -15.39 10.13
N TRP A 58 7.82 -16.03 10.90
CA TRP A 58 9.23 -15.61 11.01
C TRP A 58 9.96 -15.69 9.65
N GLY A 59 9.74 -16.77 8.90
CA GLY A 59 10.36 -16.98 7.59
C GLY A 59 9.58 -16.42 6.39
N ASN A 60 8.37 -15.89 6.61
CA ASN A 60 7.50 -15.43 5.53
C ASN A 60 6.91 -14.04 5.83
N PRO A 61 7.47 -12.97 5.23
CA PRO A 61 6.96 -11.60 5.40
C PRO A 61 5.48 -11.42 5.05
N ASN A 62 4.92 -12.20 4.12
CA ASN A 62 3.51 -12.12 3.74
C ASN A 62 2.56 -12.59 4.84
N LEU A 63 3.07 -13.33 5.82
CA LEU A 63 2.30 -13.73 7.01
C LEU A 63 2.46 -12.74 8.16
N GLN A 64 3.43 -11.84 8.11
CA GLN A 64 3.64 -10.86 9.17
C GLN A 64 2.53 -9.81 9.18
N ARG A 65 2.17 -9.32 10.37
CA ARG A 65 1.14 -8.29 10.54
C ARG A 65 1.64 -7.26 11.55
N ASN A 66 1.47 -5.98 11.20
CA ASN A 66 1.70 -4.86 12.11
C ASN A 66 0.56 -4.76 13.13
N THR A 67 0.85 -4.14 14.27
CA THR A 67 -0.12 -3.75 15.30
C THR A 67 -1.27 -2.94 14.70
N SER A 68 -2.47 -3.15 15.22
CA SER A 68 -3.73 -2.52 14.79
C SER A 68 -3.60 -1.01 14.59
N CYS A 69 -3.83 -0.56 13.36
CA CYS A 69 -3.75 0.85 12.97
C CYS A 69 -4.62 1.06 11.74
N LEU A 70 -5.39 2.15 11.73
CA LEU A 70 -6.18 2.58 10.59
C LEU A 70 -5.72 3.95 10.13
N ALA A 71 -5.98 4.26 8.86
CA ALA A 71 -5.94 5.63 8.37
C ALA A 71 -7.30 6.03 7.82
N ILE A 72 -7.70 7.27 8.06
CA ILE A 72 -8.77 7.94 7.32
C ILE A 72 -8.09 8.79 6.26
N VAL A 73 -8.50 8.65 5.01
CA VAL A 73 -7.93 9.38 3.88
C VAL A 73 -9.04 10.18 3.21
N ASP A 74 -8.80 11.48 3.02
CA ASP A 74 -9.62 12.34 2.15
C ASP A 74 -8.85 12.64 0.85
N PRO A 75 -9.22 12.01 -0.27
CA PRO A 75 -8.57 12.23 -1.57
C PRO A 75 -8.77 13.63 -2.14
N THR A 76 -9.80 14.37 -1.71
CA THR A 76 -10.10 15.71 -2.22
C THR A 76 -9.12 16.74 -1.66
N THR A 77 -8.78 16.63 -0.37
CA THR A 77 -7.89 17.56 0.34
C THR A 77 -6.46 17.03 0.50
N ASN A 78 -6.22 15.77 0.12
CA ASN A 78 -5.00 14.99 0.38
C ASN A 78 -4.67 14.87 1.89
N GLU A 79 -5.66 15.07 2.76
CA GLU A 79 -5.51 14.98 4.20
C GLU A 79 -5.68 13.55 4.69
N GLN A 80 -4.91 13.21 5.71
CA GLN A 80 -4.88 11.89 6.28
C GLN A 80 -4.84 11.97 7.80
N TRP A 81 -5.59 11.09 8.45
CA TRP A 81 -5.56 10.91 9.90
C TRP A 81 -5.13 9.49 10.21
N ILE A 82 -4.37 9.32 11.29
CA ILE A 82 -4.00 8.00 11.81
C ILE A 82 -4.87 7.71 13.03
N ILE A 83 -5.44 6.51 13.09
CA ILE A 83 -6.05 5.97 14.31
C ILE A 83 -5.01 5.02 14.92
N ASP A 84 -4.57 5.36 16.13
CA ASP A 84 -3.51 4.73 16.90
C ASP A 84 -2.12 4.77 16.24
N ALA A 85 -1.19 5.52 16.86
CA ALA A 85 0.20 5.63 16.46
C ALA A 85 1.03 4.50 17.09
N THR A 86 0.98 3.32 16.46
CA THR A 86 1.58 2.10 17.01
C THR A 86 3.12 2.07 16.90
N PRO A 87 3.81 1.15 17.60
CA PRO A 87 5.25 0.91 17.42
C PRO A 87 5.68 0.59 15.98
N ASN A 88 4.75 0.23 15.09
CA ASN A 88 5.01 -0.03 13.68
C ASN A 88 4.80 1.20 12.77
N ILE A 89 4.58 2.40 13.34
CA ILE A 89 4.16 3.59 12.59
C ILE A 89 5.04 3.93 11.39
N LYS A 90 6.37 3.71 11.48
CA LYS A 90 7.30 3.95 10.36
C LYS A 90 6.91 3.15 9.11
N LYS A 91 6.63 1.86 9.26
CA LYS A 91 6.21 0.98 8.14
C LYS A 91 4.79 1.30 7.68
N GLN A 92 3.91 1.63 8.62
CA GLN A 92 2.51 1.96 8.35
C GLN A 92 2.38 3.25 7.53
N LEU A 93 3.14 4.30 7.86
CA LEU A 93 3.17 5.54 7.10
C LEU A 93 3.82 5.37 5.72
N GLN A 94 4.86 4.53 5.59
CA GLN A 94 5.42 4.19 4.28
C GLN A 94 4.40 3.47 3.38
N LEU A 95 3.66 2.51 3.94
CA LEU A 95 2.57 1.83 3.22
C LEU A 95 1.49 2.83 2.81
N LEU A 96 1.05 3.69 3.73
CA LEU A 96 0.04 4.70 3.47
C LEU A 96 0.48 5.63 2.33
N LYS A 97 1.68 6.22 2.42
CA LYS A 97 2.26 7.06 1.36
C LYS A 97 2.32 6.34 0.02
N SER A 98 2.72 5.06 0.01
CA SER A 98 2.82 4.28 -1.24
C SER A 98 1.46 4.12 -1.95
N LYS A 99 0.36 4.19 -1.19
CA LYS A 99 -1.00 4.06 -1.70
C LYS A 99 -1.67 5.40 -2.00
N THR A 100 -1.41 6.44 -1.20
CA THR A 100 -2.07 7.75 -1.35
C THR A 100 -1.24 8.76 -2.14
N GLY A 101 0.08 8.59 -2.20
CA GLY A 101 1.01 9.53 -2.83
C GLY A 101 1.28 10.80 -2.01
N THR A 102 0.76 10.91 -0.79
CA THR A 102 0.89 12.10 0.08
C THR A 102 1.38 11.71 1.48
N GLU A 103 2.13 12.60 2.12
CA GLU A 103 2.60 12.48 3.51
C GLU A 103 1.85 13.41 4.47
N LYS A 104 0.82 14.12 3.99
CA LYS A 104 0.08 15.12 4.76
C LYS A 104 -0.80 14.45 5.83
N ILE A 105 -0.20 14.10 6.97
CA ILE A 105 -0.90 13.68 8.18
C ILE A 105 -1.34 14.92 8.95
N VAL A 106 -2.64 15.10 9.15
CA VAL A 106 -3.20 16.28 9.83
C VAL A 106 -3.66 15.99 11.26
N GLY A 107 -3.70 14.72 11.66
CA GLY A 107 -4.03 14.35 13.03
C GLY A 107 -3.79 12.89 13.37
N VAL A 108 -3.67 12.62 14.67
CA VAL A 108 -3.62 11.29 15.25
C VAL A 108 -4.77 11.19 16.27
N LEU A 109 -5.63 10.20 16.09
CA LEU A 109 -6.70 9.88 17.02
C LEU A 109 -6.30 8.64 17.81
N LEU A 110 -6.20 8.77 19.13
CA LEU A 110 -5.92 7.64 20.01
C LEU A 110 -7.24 7.05 20.50
N THR A 111 -7.39 5.74 20.35
CA THR A 111 -8.54 5.02 20.92
C THR A 111 -8.43 4.94 22.44
N HIS A 112 -7.22 4.71 22.95
CA HIS A 112 -6.89 4.65 24.37
C HIS A 112 -5.38 4.79 24.61
N ALA A 113 -4.98 4.97 25.87
CA ALA A 113 -3.59 5.17 26.28
C ALA A 113 -2.91 3.87 26.70
N HIS A 114 -2.78 2.92 25.78
CA HIS A 114 -1.93 1.73 25.96
C HIS A 114 -0.71 1.78 25.02
N MET A 115 0.44 1.26 25.46
CA MET A 115 1.72 1.40 24.74
C MET A 115 1.70 0.84 23.30
N GLY A 116 0.76 -0.06 22.99
CA GLY A 116 0.54 -0.53 21.62
C GLY A 116 -0.04 0.51 20.66
N HIS A 117 -0.60 1.60 21.18
CA HIS A 117 -1.42 2.58 20.45
C HIS A 117 -0.83 3.99 20.44
N TYR A 118 0.21 4.27 21.22
CA TYR A 118 0.95 5.53 21.19
C TYR A 118 2.46 5.30 21.41
N THR A 119 3.30 5.79 20.50
CA THR A 119 4.77 5.79 20.64
C THR A 119 5.44 6.88 19.82
#